data_AF-A0A1D1YDR8-F1
#
_entry.id   AF-A0A1D1YDR8-F1
#
_cell.length_a   1.000
_cell.length_b   1.000
_cell.length_c   1.000
_cell.angle_alpha   90.00
_cell.angle_beta   90.00
_cell.angle_gamma   90.00
#
_symmetry.space_group_name_H-M   'P 1'
#
loop_
_entity.id
_entity.type
_entity.pdbx_description
1 polymer ?
#
loop_
_entity_poly.entity_id
_entity_poly.type
_entity_poly.pdbx_seq_one_letter_code
_entity_poly.pdbx_strand_id
1 'polypeptide(L)'
;ASSSVVVGSPLTMASEHQCLYMALLLLVSCAPTAISRTLHGAPTSELHEAWMARHGRVYADAAEKARRLDIFTSNLEYIESSNKEGHKPYKLGTNQFADLTNEEFKATYTGF
;
A
#
# COMPACT_ATOMS: atom_id res chain seq x y z
N ALA A 1 36.79 23.14 63.97
CA ALA A 1 35.65 24.07 63.79
C ALA A 1 35.97 24.88 62.54
N SER A 2 35.20 24.92 61.46
CA SER A 2 33.85 24.45 61.16
C SER A 2 33.71 24.35 59.64
N SER A 3 32.75 23.53 59.21
CA SER A 3 32.38 23.21 57.83
C SER A 3 32.04 24.39 56.93
N SER A 4 32.17 24.20 55.61
CA SER A 4 31.15 24.61 54.63
C SER A 4 31.14 23.64 53.44
N VAL A 5 29.95 23.18 53.11
CA VAL A 5 29.57 22.21 52.06
C VAL A 5 29.29 22.95 50.75
N VAL A 6 29.12 22.20 49.65
CA VAL A 6 28.22 22.40 48.47
C VAL A 6 28.96 22.68 47.17
N VAL A 7 28.70 22.05 46.02
CA VAL A 7 27.92 20.88 45.59
C VAL A 7 28.50 20.53 44.22
N GLY A 8 28.87 19.27 43.99
CA GLY A 8 29.05 18.73 42.64
C GLY A 8 27.79 17.96 42.27
N SER A 9 27.02 18.46 41.31
CA SER A 9 25.77 17.86 40.83
C SER A 9 25.99 16.43 40.30
N PRO A 10 25.22 15.42 40.73
CA PRO A 10 25.27 14.11 40.10
C PRO A 10 24.41 14.11 38.83
N LEU A 11 25.08 13.90 37.71
CA LEU A 11 24.68 13.03 36.59
C LEU A 11 23.16 12.75 36.49
N THR A 12 22.46 13.48 35.62
CA THR A 12 21.14 13.07 35.14
C THR A 12 21.30 11.84 34.24
N MET A 13 21.41 10.66 34.85
CA MET A 13 21.15 9.41 34.14
C MET A 13 19.65 9.36 33.85
N ALA A 14 19.31 9.41 32.57
CA ALA A 14 17.95 9.13 32.12
C ALA A 14 17.54 7.77 32.71
N SER A 15 16.49 7.76 33.55
CA SER A 15 16.00 6.53 34.14
C SER A 15 15.62 5.55 33.03
N GLU A 16 15.85 4.26 33.24
CA GLU A 16 15.53 3.21 32.27
C GLU A 16 14.06 3.29 31.81
N HIS A 17 13.18 3.72 32.71
CA HIS A 17 11.77 4.00 32.45
C HIS A 17 11.54 5.10 31.41
N GLN A 18 12.42 6.09 31.34
CA GLN A 18 12.33 7.20 30.39
C GLN A 18 12.72 6.74 28.98
N CYS A 19 13.73 5.87 28.87
CA CYS A 19 14.04 5.18 27.61
C CYS A 19 12.93 4.21 27.19
N LEU A 20 12.36 3.45 28.14
CA LEU A 20 11.24 2.54 27.87
C LEU A 20 9.98 3.28 27.44
N TYR A 21 9.70 4.44 28.03
CA TYR A 21 8.57 5.29 27.66
C TYR A 21 8.74 5.88 26.25
N MET A 22 9.95 6.35 25.91
CA MET A 22 10.26 6.82 24.55
C MET A 22 10.23 5.69 23.52
N ALA A 23 10.66 4.48 23.90
CA ALA A 23 10.57 3.29 23.06
C ALA A 23 9.12 2.85 22.83
N LEU A 24 8.26 2.95 23.86
CA LEU A 24 6.82 2.67 23.74
C LEU A 24 6.11 3.66 22.80
N LEU A 25 6.46 4.95 22.87
CA LEU A 25 5.88 5.99 22.01
C LEU A 25 6.21 5.80 20.53
N LEU A 26 7.36 5.20 20.20
CA LEU A 26 7.76 4.90 18.82
C LEU A 26 7.00 3.71 18.21
N LEU A 27 6.47 2.79 19.03
CA LEU A 27 5.70 1.64 18.55
C LEU A 27 4.25 1.99 18.19
N VAL A 28 3.75 3.16 18.61
CA VAL A 28 2.35 3.59 18.42
C VAL A 28 2.11 4.25 17.04
N SER A 29 3.13 4.57 16.24
CA SER A 29 2.95 5.31 14.98
C SER A 29 2.86 4.48 13.70
N CYS A 30 2.88 3.15 13.75
CA CYS A 30 2.49 2.32 12.60
C CYS A 30 1.08 1.75 12.80
N ALA A 31 0.09 2.64 12.84
CA ALA A 31 -1.18 2.23 12.26
C ALA A 31 -0.90 2.11 10.76
N PRO A 32 -1.04 0.93 10.12
CA PRO A 32 -1.20 0.93 8.68
C PRO A 32 -2.41 1.83 8.44
N THR A 33 -2.17 3.01 7.86
CA THR A 33 -3.27 3.75 7.26
C THR A 33 -3.79 2.80 6.20
N ALA A 34 -4.83 2.05 6.56
CA ALA A 34 -5.62 1.31 5.61
C ALA A 34 -5.82 2.29 4.46
N ILE A 35 -5.43 1.86 3.26
CA ILE A 35 -5.71 2.55 2.00
C ILE A 35 -7.24 2.43 1.83
N SER A 36 -7.95 3.11 2.71
CA SER A 36 -9.38 3.32 2.77
C SER A 36 -9.68 4.75 2.34
N ARG A 37 -8.67 5.49 1.87
CA ARG A 37 -8.93 6.60 0.95
C ARG A 37 -9.62 5.94 -0.24
N THR A 38 -10.92 6.18 -0.32
CA THR A 38 -11.78 5.85 -1.42
C THR A 38 -11.01 5.90 -2.74
N LEU A 39 -10.88 4.74 -3.40
CA LEU A 39 -10.24 4.52 -4.71
C LEU A 39 -10.63 5.57 -5.77
N HIS A 40 -11.74 6.26 -5.55
CA HIS A 40 -12.42 7.17 -6.45
C HIS A 40 -11.71 8.50 -6.79
N GLY A 41 -10.50 8.75 -6.26
CA GLY A 41 -9.80 10.02 -6.49
C GLY A 41 -8.30 9.89 -6.81
N ALA A 42 -7.73 8.69 -6.79
CA ALA A 42 -6.34 8.49 -7.20
C ALA A 42 -6.28 8.39 -8.73
N PRO A 43 -5.24 8.95 -9.38
CA PRO A 43 -5.03 8.73 -10.81
C PRO A 43 -4.78 7.23 -11.06
N THR A 44 -5.32 6.70 -12.15
CA THR A 44 -5.23 5.25 -12.47
C THR A 44 -3.79 4.76 -12.55
N SER A 45 -2.84 5.63 -12.91
CA SER A 45 -1.41 5.32 -12.88
C SER A 45 -0.91 4.99 -11.47
N GLU A 46 -1.29 5.73 -10.43
CA GLU A 46 -0.92 5.42 -9.04
C GLU A 46 -1.51 4.09 -8.57
N LEU A 47 -2.75 3.79 -8.98
CA LEU A 47 -3.40 2.51 -8.69
C LEU A 47 -2.66 1.36 -9.38
N HIS A 48 -2.21 1.57 -10.62
CA HIS A 48 -1.42 0.60 -11.36
C HIS A 48 -0.06 0.37 -10.70
N GLU A 49 0.65 1.41 -10.26
CA GLU A 49 1.90 1.25 -9.51
C GLU A 49 1.70 0.44 -8.22
N ALA A 50 0.67 0.77 -7.44
CA ALA A 50 0.35 0.04 -6.20
C ALA A 50 -0.03 -1.42 -6.48
N TRP A 51 -0.82 -1.66 -7.53
CA TRP A 51 -1.20 -2.99 -7.96
C TRP A 51 0.01 -3.79 -8.45
N MET A 52 0.91 -3.18 -9.22
CA MET A 52 2.14 -3.83 -9.68
C MET A 52 3.03 -4.23 -8.51
N ALA A 53 3.23 -3.33 -7.55
CA ALA A 53 4.02 -3.63 -6.34
C ALA A 53 3.41 -4.79 -5.55
N ARG A 54 2.07 -4.82 -5.42
CA ARG A 54 1.35 -5.90 -4.73
C ARG A 54 1.49 -7.26 -5.43
N HIS A 55 1.53 -7.27 -6.76
CA HIS A 55 1.55 -8.51 -7.57
C HIS A 55 2.94 -8.85 -8.13
N GLY A 56 3.99 -8.13 -7.72
CA GLY A 56 5.36 -8.34 -8.18
C GLY A 56 5.53 -8.17 -9.70
N ARG A 57 4.78 -7.24 -10.30
CA ARG A 57 4.81 -7.00 -11.74
C ARG A 57 5.96 -6.08 -12.12
N VAL A 58 6.75 -6.52 -13.09
CA VAL A 58 7.83 -5.76 -13.71
C VAL A 58 7.72 -5.95 -15.21
N TYR A 59 7.69 -4.86 -15.96
CA TYR A 59 7.59 -4.89 -17.43
C TYR A 59 8.97 -4.68 -18.07
N ALA A 60 9.11 -5.16 -19.31
CA ALA A 60 10.37 -5.11 -20.05
C ALA A 60 10.82 -3.67 -20.33
N ASP A 61 9.87 -2.79 -20.68
CA ASP A 61 10.13 -1.41 -21.01
C ASP A 61 8.92 -0.50 -20.72
N ALA A 62 9.11 0.80 -20.95
CA ALA A 62 8.08 1.81 -20.71
C ALA A 62 6.89 1.70 -21.68
N ALA A 63 7.09 1.20 -22.90
CA ALA A 63 6.03 1.05 -23.88
C ALA A 63 5.09 -0.09 -23.48
N GLU A 64 5.64 -1.22 -23.03
CA GLU A 64 4.86 -2.32 -22.48
C GLU A 64 4.16 -1.89 -21.19
N LYS A 65 4.82 -1.14 -20.31
CA LYS A 65 4.18 -0.60 -19.11
C LYS A 65 2.98 0.29 -19.45
N ALA A 66 3.10 1.16 -20.45
CA ALA A 66 2.01 2.01 -20.91
C ALA A 66 0.84 1.17 -21.47
N ARG A 67 1.12 0.19 -22.33
CA ARG A 67 0.09 -0.74 -22.83
C ARG A 67 -0.62 -1.47 -21.69
N ARG A 68 0.13 -1.93 -20.69
CA ARG A 68 -0.42 -2.66 -19.52
C ARG A 68 -1.23 -1.75 -18.61
N LEU A 69 -0.86 -0.47 -18.50
CA LEU A 69 -1.67 0.54 -17.81
C LEU A 69 -2.99 0.78 -18.52
N ASP A 70 -3.02 0.84 -19.85
CA ASP A 70 -4.26 1.02 -20.61
C ASP A 70 -5.22 -0.17 -20.39
N ILE A 71 -4.71 -1.40 -20.48
CA ILE A 71 -5.49 -2.62 -20.21
C ILE A 71 -6.01 -2.63 -18.77
N PHE A 72 -5.14 -2.30 -17.81
CA PHE A 72 -5.52 -2.20 -16.40
C PHE A 72 -6.62 -1.16 -16.16
N THR A 73 -6.54 -0.01 -16.84
CA THR A 73 -7.55 1.05 -16.78
C THR A 73 -8.90 0.54 -17.30
N SER A 74 -8.92 -0.08 -18.48
CA SER A 74 -10.15 -0.66 -19.04
C SER A 74 -10.76 -1.75 -18.15
N ASN A 75 -9.93 -2.59 -17.53
CA ASN A 75 -10.40 -3.62 -16.60
C ASN A 75 -10.96 -3.02 -15.31
N LEU A 76 -10.36 -1.93 -14.78
CA LEU A 76 -10.91 -1.19 -13.64
C LEU A 76 -12.28 -0.58 -13.96
N GLU A 77 -12.43 0.07 -15.12
CA GLU A 77 -13.71 0.64 -15.57
C GLU A 77 -14.79 -0.44 -15.70
N TYR A 78 -14.43 -1.61 -16.23
CA TYR A 78 -15.33 -2.76 -16.32
C TYR A 78 -15.76 -3.28 -14.93
N ILE A 79 -14.83 -3.36 -13.99
CA ILE A 79 -15.11 -3.75 -12.61
C ILE A 79 -16.07 -2.74 -11.96
N GLU A 80 -15.79 -1.45 -12.08
CA GLU A 80 -16.60 -0.39 -11.48
C GLU A 80 -18.01 -0.36 -12.07
N SER A 81 -18.14 -0.40 -13.39
CA SER A 81 -19.44 -0.42 -14.07
C SER A 81 -20.26 -1.66 -13.71
N SER A 82 -19.64 -2.85 -13.74
CA SER A 82 -20.29 -4.11 -13.34
C SER A 82 -20.76 -4.09 -11.89
N ASN A 83 -19.95 -3.54 -10.98
CA ASN A 83 -20.30 -3.46 -9.57
C ASN A 83 -21.37 -2.39 -9.29
N LYS A 84 -21.41 -1.31 -10.09
CA LYS A 84 -22.42 -0.25 -9.99
C LYS A 84 -23.79 -0.70 -10.50
N GLU A 85 -23.82 -1.54 -11.54
CA GLU A 85 -25.07 -2.09 -12.08
C GLU A 85 -25.84 -2.92 -11.03
N GLY A 86 -25.14 -3.62 -10.14
CA GLY A 86 -25.75 -4.26 -8.97
C GLY A 86 -26.64 -5.48 -9.27
N HIS A 87 -26.79 -5.88 -10.53
CA HIS A 87 -27.60 -7.03 -10.94
C HIS A 87 -26.90 -8.39 -10.72
N LYS A 88 -25.57 -8.39 -10.56
CA LYS A 88 -24.78 -9.62 -10.41
C LYS A 88 -24.79 -10.07 -8.93
N PRO A 89 -24.93 -11.38 -8.65
CA PRO A 89 -24.89 -11.91 -7.27
C PRO A 89 -23.47 -11.90 -6.66
N TYR A 90 -22.50 -11.30 -7.35
CA TYR A 90 -21.11 -11.19 -6.95
C TYR A 90 -20.54 -9.82 -7.34
N LYS A 91 -19.45 -9.44 -6.68
CA LYS A 91 -18.68 -8.23 -7.02
C LYS A 91 -17.36 -8.63 -7.66
N LEU A 92 -16.95 -7.84 -8.65
CA LEU A 92 -15.64 -7.94 -9.26
C LEU A 92 -14.62 -7.12 -8.47
N GLY A 93 -13.35 -7.49 -8.59
CA GLY A 93 -12.22 -6.77 -8.03
C GLY A 93 -10.96 -7.04 -8.84
N THR A 94 -9.98 -6.15 -8.74
CA THR A 94 -8.68 -6.34 -9.38
C THR A 94 -7.98 -7.58 -8.82
N ASN A 95 -7.39 -8.38 -9.69
CA ASN A 95 -6.59 -9.55 -9.33
C ASN A 95 -5.25 -9.53 -10.10
N GLN A 96 -4.46 -10.60 -10.02
CA GLN A 96 -3.16 -10.69 -10.69
C GLN A 96 -3.20 -10.68 -12.23
N PHE A 97 -4.39 -10.74 -12.84
CA PHE A 97 -4.60 -10.72 -14.28
C PHE A 97 -5.20 -9.40 -14.77
N ALA A 98 -5.25 -8.37 -13.90
CA ALA A 98 -5.89 -7.10 -14.23
C ALA A 98 -5.19 -6.32 -15.35
N ASP A 99 -3.95 -6.67 -15.72
CA ASP A 99 -3.19 -6.11 -16.84
C ASP A 99 -3.27 -6.94 -18.12
N LEU A 100 -4.14 -7.96 -18.16
CA LEU A 100 -4.35 -8.83 -19.32
C LEU A 100 -5.69 -8.55 -20.01
N THR A 101 -5.68 -8.66 -21.33
CA THR A 101 -6.91 -8.80 -22.11
C THR A 101 -7.52 -10.18 -21.93
N ASN A 102 -8.79 -10.33 -22.27
CA ASN A 102 -9.46 -11.64 -22.23
C ASN A 102 -8.81 -12.64 -23.18
N GLU A 103 -8.33 -12.18 -24.33
CA GLU A 103 -7.63 -12.98 -25.34
C GLU A 103 -6.27 -13.45 -24.82
N GLU A 104 -5.48 -12.55 -24.22
CA GLU A 104 -4.19 -12.90 -23.59
C GLU A 104 -4.39 -13.88 -22.42
N PHE A 105 -5.41 -13.63 -21.60
CA PHE A 105 -5.76 -14.52 -20.50
C PHE A 105 -6.11 -15.92 -21.01
N LYS A 106 -6.95 -16.03 -22.04
CA LYS A 106 -7.32 -17.33 -22.62
C LYS A 106 -6.13 -18.06 -23.23
N ALA A 107 -5.35 -17.36 -24.07
CA ALA A 107 -4.20 -17.93 -24.75
C ALA A 107 -3.17 -18.52 -23.79
N THR A 108 -3.05 -17.96 -22.58
CA THR A 108 -2.04 -18.37 -21.59
C THR A 108 -2.60 -19.31 -20.52
N TYR A 109 -3.86 -19.14 -20.11
CA TYR A 109 -4.39 -19.76 -18.88
C TYR A 109 -5.59 -20.69 -19.08
N THR A 110 -6.21 -20.78 -20.26
CA THR A 110 -7.43 -21.60 -20.41
C THR A 110 -7.28 -22.91 -21.18
N GLY A 111 -6.20 -23.14 -21.94
CA GLY A 111 -6.01 -24.42 -22.65
C GLY A 111 -7.08 -24.77 -23.70
N PHE A 112 -8.00 -23.84 -23.97
CA PHE A 112 -9.08 -23.88 -24.97
C PHE A 112 -8.88 -22.76 -25.97
#